data_AF-A0A6L9VZX8-F1
#
_entry.id   AF-A0A6L9VZX8-F1
#
_cell.length_a   1.000
_cell.length_b   1.000
_cell.length_c   1.000
_cell.angle_alpha   90.00
_cell.angle_beta   90.00
_cell.angle_gamma   90.00
#
_symmetry.space_group_name_H-M   'P 1'
#
loop_
_entity.id
_entity.type
_entity.pdbx_description
1 polymer ?
#
loop_
_entity_poly.entity_id
_entity_poly.type
_entity_poly.pdbx_seq_one_letter_code
_entity_poly.pdbx_strand_id
1 'polypeptide(L)'
;MTLADLVTGELGGIPEPDRSARRSARGASSAPSEADPVDVRVAALERTIAQLEHALASRVSTERAIGVLAERNGSSLRAAFEDLRREARRQGRPVVDLAREVLDGLVADAPAAVPAPDPTAVPATVLRPTTAPQHTVATADGRS
;
A
#
# COMPACT_ATOMS: atom_id res chain seq x y z
N MET A 1 77.43 -1.94 -14.21
CA MET A 1 76.44 -2.00 -15.32
C MET A 1 75.35 -2.95 -14.89
N THR A 2 74.13 -2.45 -14.73
CA THR A 2 73.04 -3.20 -14.09
C THR A 2 72.18 -3.87 -15.16
N LEU A 3 71.52 -4.98 -14.81
CA LEU A 3 70.57 -5.67 -15.71
C LEU A 3 69.44 -4.74 -16.22
N ALA A 4 69.15 -3.64 -15.52
CA ALA A 4 68.17 -2.65 -15.94
C ALA A 4 68.63 -1.82 -17.15
N ASP A 5 69.94 -1.64 -17.36
CA ASP A 5 70.48 -0.87 -18.48
C ASP A 5 70.43 -1.67 -19.80
N LEU A 6 70.54 -3.00 -19.75
CA LEU A 6 70.50 -3.87 -20.93
C LEU A 6 69.08 -4.04 -21.49
N VAL A 7 68.07 -4.13 -20.63
CA VAL A 7 66.65 -4.23 -21.07
C VAL A 7 66.19 -2.95 -21.76
N THR A 8 66.76 -1.81 -21.39
CA THR A 8 66.41 -0.50 -21.98
C THR A 8 67.04 -0.31 -23.38
N GLY A 9 68.10 -1.04 -23.72
CA GLY A 9 68.80 -0.89 -25.01
C GLY A 9 68.22 -1.71 -26.17
N GLU A 10 67.53 -2.83 -25.89
CA GLU A 10 67.16 -3.82 -26.92
C GLU A 10 65.69 -3.70 -27.40
N LEU A 11 64.88 -2.92 -26.69
CA LEU A 11 63.53 -2.54 -27.12
C LEU A 11 63.51 -1.02 -27.26
N GLY A 12 63.67 -0.53 -28.49
CA GLY A 12 63.57 0.88 -28.84
C GLY A 12 62.44 1.57 -28.07
N GLY A 13 62.78 2.70 -27.45
CA GLY A 13 62.02 3.34 -26.38
C GLY A 13 60.51 3.27 -26.57
N ILE A 14 59.81 2.83 -25.52
CA ILE A 14 58.36 2.83 -25.44
C ILE A 14 57.89 4.25 -25.80
N PRO A 15 57.20 4.48 -26.93
CA PRO A 15 56.70 5.81 -27.25
C PRO A 15 55.76 6.21 -26.11
N GLU A 16 56.12 7.32 -25.45
CA GLU A 16 55.38 7.86 -24.32
C GLU A 16 53.90 7.99 -24.76
N PRO A 17 52.96 7.34 -24.04
CA PRO A 17 51.61 7.18 -24.55
C PRO A 17 50.98 8.57 -24.73
N ASP A 18 50.69 8.89 -26.00
CA ASP A 18 50.10 10.17 -26.38
C ASP A 18 48.83 10.41 -25.55
N ARG A 19 48.46 11.69 -25.41
CA ARG A 19 47.30 12.16 -24.66
C ARG A 19 46.03 11.38 -25.02
N SER A 20 45.93 10.94 -26.28
CA SER A 20 44.88 10.05 -26.78
C SER A 20 44.89 8.65 -26.14
N ALA A 21 46.05 8.00 -26.04
CA ALA A 21 46.20 6.69 -25.39
C ALA A 21 45.89 6.75 -23.89
N ARG A 22 46.31 7.84 -23.20
CA ARG A 22 45.95 8.07 -21.79
C ARG A 22 44.47 8.41 -21.59
N ARG A 23 43.80 8.90 -22.64
CA ARG A 23 42.36 9.17 -22.67
C ARG A 23 41.56 7.88 -22.95
N SER A 24 42.08 6.95 -23.74
CA SER A 24 41.47 5.63 -23.92
C SER A 24 41.62 4.72 -22.70
N ALA A 25 42.74 4.79 -21.98
CA ALA A 25 42.96 4.01 -20.75
C ALA A 25 42.13 4.52 -19.55
N ARG A 26 41.81 5.82 -19.51
CA ARG A 26 40.76 6.37 -18.64
C ARG A 26 39.44 6.22 -19.37
N GLY A 27 38.91 4.99 -19.37
CA GLY A 27 37.72 4.54 -20.08
C GLY A 27 36.87 5.65 -20.68
N ALA A 28 36.69 5.60 -22.01
CA ALA A 28 35.80 6.46 -22.76
C ALA A 28 34.65 6.94 -21.88
N SER A 29 34.56 8.26 -21.67
CA SER A 29 33.38 8.92 -21.11
C SER A 29 32.18 8.21 -21.70
N SER A 30 31.52 7.39 -20.89
CA SER A 30 30.41 6.53 -21.32
C SER A 30 29.46 7.42 -22.09
N ALA A 31 29.45 7.26 -23.42
CA ALA A 31 28.31 7.65 -24.22
C ALA A 31 27.07 7.11 -23.50
N PRO A 32 25.95 7.85 -23.41
CA PRO A 32 24.81 7.47 -22.56
C PRO A 32 24.59 5.97 -22.70
N SER A 33 24.96 5.21 -21.66
CA SER A 33 24.91 3.76 -21.70
C SER A 33 23.47 3.45 -22.04
N GLU A 34 23.25 2.84 -23.21
CA GLU A 34 21.95 2.37 -23.63
C GLU A 34 21.42 1.56 -22.44
N ALA A 35 20.41 2.12 -21.75
CA ALA A 35 20.02 1.62 -20.43
C ALA A 35 19.71 0.13 -20.54
N ASP A 36 20.14 -0.67 -19.56
CA ASP A 36 19.90 -2.11 -19.60
C ASP A 36 18.40 -2.34 -19.87
N PRO A 37 18.03 -3.09 -20.92
CA PRO A 37 16.63 -3.36 -21.24
C PRO A 37 15.86 -3.95 -20.04
N VAL A 38 16.55 -4.66 -19.13
CA VAL A 38 15.98 -5.14 -17.87
C VAL A 38 15.65 -3.97 -16.94
N ASP A 39 16.56 -3.03 -16.73
CA ASP A 39 16.34 -1.85 -15.88
C ASP A 39 15.19 -0.98 -16.40
N VAL A 40 15.11 -0.79 -17.72
CA VAL A 40 14.00 -0.06 -18.36
C VAL A 40 12.66 -0.77 -18.09
N ARG A 41 12.65 -2.10 -18.17
CA ARG A 41 11.44 -2.90 -17.91
C ARG A 41 11.05 -2.84 -16.44
N VAL A 42 12.00 -2.96 -15.51
CA VAL A 42 11.77 -2.84 -14.07
C VAL A 42 11.17 -1.47 -13.74
N ALA A 43 11.76 -0.38 -14.23
CA ALA A 43 11.25 0.97 -14.02
C ALA A 43 9.84 1.19 -14.61
N ALA A 44 9.48 0.51 -15.71
CA ALA A 44 8.13 0.55 -16.25
C ALA A 44 7.12 -0.23 -15.37
N LEU A 45 7.52 -1.37 -14.82
CA LEU A 45 6.69 -2.16 -13.90
C LEU A 45 6.47 -1.43 -12.58
N GLU A 46 7.51 -0.85 -11.99
CA GLU A 46 7.42 -0.05 -10.76
C GLU A 46 6.46 1.12 -10.92
N ARG A 47 6.51 1.84 -12.05
CA ARG A 47 5.54 2.91 -12.35
C ARG A 47 4.11 2.37 -12.44
N THR A 48 3.92 1.22 -13.07
CA THR A 48 2.59 0.60 -13.17
C THR A 48 2.06 0.19 -11.79
N ILE A 49 2.92 -0.41 -10.96
CA ILE A 49 2.58 -0.81 -9.59
C ILE A 49 2.18 0.42 -8.78
N ALA A 50 2.98 1.48 -8.80
CA ALA A 50 2.68 2.72 -8.08
C ALA A 50 1.33 3.34 -8.51
N GLN A 51 1.01 3.29 -9.81
CA GLN A 51 -0.28 3.76 -10.34
C GLN A 51 -1.45 2.90 -9.84
N LEU A 52 -1.27 1.57 -9.83
CA LEU A 52 -2.29 0.64 -9.33
C LEU A 52 -2.50 0.80 -7.83
N GLU A 53 -1.43 0.88 -7.04
CA GLU A 53 -1.51 1.13 -5.60
C GLU A 53 -2.24 2.43 -5.30
N HIS A 54 -1.91 3.51 -6.01
CA HIS A 54 -2.61 4.78 -5.87
C HIS A 54 -4.10 4.69 -6.23
N ALA A 55 -4.42 4.05 -7.36
CA ALA A 55 -5.81 3.88 -7.80
C ALA A 55 -6.63 3.02 -6.83
N LEU A 56 -6.05 1.94 -6.31
CA LEU A 56 -6.68 1.05 -5.33
C LEU A 56 -6.88 1.75 -3.99
N ALA A 57 -5.89 2.48 -3.49
CA ALA A 57 -6.01 3.26 -2.26
C ALA A 57 -7.14 4.31 -2.37
N SER A 58 -7.21 4.99 -3.52
CA SER A 58 -8.28 5.95 -3.82
C SER A 58 -9.67 5.31 -3.82
N ARG A 59 -9.80 4.14 -4.45
CA ARG A 59 -11.06 3.39 -4.49
C ARG A 59 -11.48 2.91 -3.11
N VAL A 60 -10.59 2.30 -2.34
CA VAL A 60 -10.87 1.81 -0.99
C VAL A 60 -11.30 2.96 -0.07
N SER A 61 -10.61 4.10 -0.13
CA SER A 61 -11.00 5.29 0.64
C SER A 61 -12.41 5.77 0.29
N THR A 62 -12.72 5.81 -1.01
CA THR A 62 -14.04 6.25 -1.50
C THR A 62 -15.15 5.29 -1.06
N GLU A 63 -14.96 3.99 -1.22
CA GLU A 63 -15.94 2.97 -0.82
C GLU A 63 -16.20 2.97 0.69
N ARG A 64 -15.15 3.11 1.51
CA ARG A 64 -15.29 3.23 2.97
C ARG A 64 -16.05 4.50 3.37
N ALA A 65 -15.73 5.64 2.77
CA ALA A 65 -16.44 6.89 3.04
C ALA A 65 -17.93 6.81 2.65
N ILE A 66 -18.26 6.17 1.52
CA ILE A 66 -19.65 5.92 1.13
C ILE A 66 -20.37 5.08 2.18
N GLY A 67 -19.73 4.01 2.68
CA GLY A 67 -20.28 3.18 3.74
C GLY A 67 -20.57 3.96 5.02
N VAL A 68 -19.62 4.79 5.46
CA VAL A 68 -19.77 5.66 6.63
C VAL A 68 -20.90 6.67 6.45
N LEU A 69 -20.98 7.34 5.30
CA LEU A 69 -22.05 8.31 5.02
C LEU A 69 -23.42 7.65 4.91
N ALA A 70 -23.49 6.46 4.31
CA ALA A 70 -24.74 5.71 4.19
C ALA A 70 -25.30 5.34 5.57
N GLU A 71 -24.43 4.85 6.45
CA GLU A 71 -24.79 4.50 7.83
C GLU A 71 -25.20 5.73 8.65
N ARG A 72 -24.35 6.77 8.68
CA ARG A 72 -24.62 8.03 9.41
C ARG A 72 -25.91 8.72 8.99
N ASN A 73 -26.24 8.69 7.70
CA ASN A 73 -27.42 9.39 7.16
C ASN A 73 -28.65 8.49 7.01
N GLY A 74 -28.56 7.20 7.37
CA GLY A 74 -29.65 6.24 7.15
C GLY A 74 -30.06 6.12 5.68
N SER A 75 -29.10 6.24 4.76
CA SER A 75 -29.34 6.30 3.31
C SER A 75 -28.79 5.08 2.59
N SER A 76 -29.21 4.87 1.34
CA SER A 76 -28.62 3.81 0.51
C SER A 76 -27.20 4.17 0.07
N LEU A 77 -26.35 3.16 -0.18
CA LEU A 77 -24.99 3.38 -0.73
C LEU A 77 -25.01 4.22 -2.02
N ARG A 78 -26.03 4.02 -2.87
CA ARG A 78 -26.22 4.80 -4.11
C ARG A 78 -26.47 6.27 -3.79
N ALA A 79 -27.34 6.57 -2.84
CA ALA A 79 -27.64 7.95 -2.45
C ALA A 79 -26.40 8.64 -1.86
N ALA A 80 -25.72 7.97 -0.92
CA ALA A 80 -24.49 8.48 -0.30
C ALA A 80 -23.38 8.77 -1.34
N PHE A 81 -23.20 7.89 -2.34
CA PHE A 81 -22.26 8.14 -3.42
C PHE A 81 -22.62 9.37 -4.26
N GLU A 82 -23.90 9.52 -4.61
CA GLU A 82 -24.36 10.67 -5.39
C GLU A 82 -24.22 11.99 -4.62
N ASP A 83 -24.44 11.97 -3.30
CA ASP A 83 -24.22 13.12 -2.43
C ASP A 83 -22.73 13.49 -2.36
N LEU A 84 -21.86 12.51 -2.11
CA LEU A 84 -20.41 12.71 -2.11
C LEU A 84 -19.92 13.30 -3.45
N ARG A 85 -20.43 12.76 -4.57
CA ARG A 85 -20.10 13.25 -5.92
C ARG A 85 -20.67 14.65 -6.19
N ARG A 86 -21.86 14.98 -5.67
CA ARG A 86 -22.43 16.33 -5.76
C ARG A 86 -21.55 17.32 -5.02
N GLU A 87 -21.13 16.99 -3.81
CA GLU A 87 -20.34 17.88 -2.97
C GLU A 87 -18.93 18.10 -3.54
N ALA A 88 -18.26 17.03 -3.97
CA ALA A 88 -16.96 17.13 -4.65
C ALA A 88 -17.03 18.04 -5.89
N ARG A 89 -18.10 17.93 -6.69
CA ARG A 89 -18.34 18.80 -7.85
C ARG A 89 -18.60 20.26 -7.45
N ARG A 90 -19.38 20.50 -6.40
CA ARG A 90 -19.66 21.85 -5.89
C ARG A 90 -18.38 22.55 -5.42
N GLN A 91 -17.47 21.80 -4.79
CA GLN A 91 -16.19 22.33 -4.33
C GLN A 91 -15.11 22.38 -5.42
N GLY A 92 -15.34 21.77 -6.59
CA GLY A 92 -14.33 21.66 -7.64
C GLY A 92 -13.15 20.76 -7.26
N ARG A 93 -13.38 19.77 -6.39
CA ARG A 93 -12.34 18.90 -5.82
C ARG A 93 -12.52 17.43 -6.20
N PRO A 94 -11.45 16.63 -6.18
CA PRO A 94 -11.55 15.18 -6.35
C PRO A 94 -12.41 14.52 -5.26
N VAL A 95 -13.23 13.55 -5.65
CA VAL A 95 -14.08 12.76 -4.72
C VAL A 95 -13.24 12.07 -3.64
N VAL A 96 -12.05 11.59 -4.00
CA VAL A 96 -11.15 10.91 -3.06
C VAL A 96 -10.69 11.80 -1.92
N ASP A 97 -10.53 13.11 -2.15
CA ASP A 97 -10.08 14.02 -1.10
C ASP A 97 -11.19 14.25 -0.07
N LEU A 98 -12.42 14.44 -0.55
CA LEU A 98 -13.59 14.53 0.33
C LEU A 98 -13.83 13.21 1.09
N ALA A 99 -13.59 12.06 0.44
CA ALA A 99 -13.68 10.77 1.09
C ALA A 99 -12.68 10.63 2.25
N ARG A 100 -11.45 11.14 2.09
CA ARG A 100 -10.46 11.16 3.17
C ARG A 100 -10.93 12.03 4.35
N GLU A 101 -11.43 13.24 4.07
CA GLU A 101 -11.95 14.13 5.12
C GLU A 101 -13.08 13.49 5.94
N VAL A 102 -13.98 12.75 5.28
CA VAL A 102 -15.03 11.99 5.97
C VAL A 102 -14.45 10.94 6.91
N LEU A 103 -13.42 10.20 6.47
CA LEU A 103 -12.76 9.17 7.27
C LEU A 103 -11.94 9.77 8.41
N ASP A 104 -11.27 10.89 8.18
CA ASP A 104 -10.49 11.60 9.20
C ASP A 104 -11.42 12.15 10.31
N GLY A 105 -12.58 12.69 9.92
CA GLY A 105 -13.62 13.12 10.86
C GLY A 105 -14.18 11.97 11.72
N LEU A 106 -14.29 10.76 11.15
CA LEU A 106 -14.71 9.58 11.91
C LEU A 106 -13.71 9.20 13.02
N VAL A 107 -12.41 9.33 12.76
CA VAL A 107 -11.37 9.05 13.78
C VAL A 107 -11.42 10.10 14.89
N ALA A 108 -11.71 11.35 14.56
CA ALA A 108 -11.83 12.43 15.54
C ALA A 108 -13.10 12.31 16.42
N ASP A 109 -14.21 11.84 15.84
CA ASP A 109 -15.48 11.62 16.55
C ASP A 109 -15.49 10.35 17.43
N ALA A 110 -14.48 9.48 17.30
CA ALA A 110 -14.42 8.26 18.10
C ALA A 110 -14.31 8.63 19.60
N PRO A 111 -15.18 8.10 20.48
CA PRO A 111 -15.08 8.37 21.90
C PRO A 111 -13.68 7.95 22.38
N ALA A 112 -13.04 8.79 23.19
CA ALA A 112 -11.74 8.49 23.80
C ALA A 112 -11.79 7.06 24.33
N ALA A 113 -10.92 6.21 23.78
CA ALA A 113 -10.94 4.77 24.01
C ALA A 113 -11.19 4.50 25.49
N VAL A 114 -12.33 3.87 25.80
CA VAL A 114 -12.53 3.28 27.13
C VAL A 114 -11.30 2.42 27.37
N PRO A 115 -10.51 2.65 28.43
CA PRO A 115 -9.29 1.90 28.66
C PRO A 115 -9.65 0.43 28.59
N ALA A 116 -8.97 -0.31 27.72
CA ALA A 116 -9.18 -1.73 27.56
C ALA A 116 -9.12 -2.38 28.95
N PRO A 117 -10.05 -3.28 29.31
CA PRO A 117 -9.90 -4.06 30.53
C PRO A 117 -8.54 -4.76 30.46
N ASP A 118 -7.80 -4.69 31.57
CA ASP A 118 -6.49 -5.34 31.71
C ASP A 118 -6.53 -6.74 31.08
N PRO A 119 -5.56 -7.12 30.22
CA PRO A 119 -5.54 -8.43 29.58
C PRO A 119 -5.39 -9.60 30.57
N THR A 120 -5.11 -9.30 31.85
CA THR A 120 -5.05 -10.26 32.95
C THR A 120 -6.41 -10.42 33.67
N ALA A 121 -7.37 -9.54 33.42
CA ALA A 121 -8.73 -9.66 33.95
C ALA A 121 -9.49 -10.67 33.08
N VAL A 122 -9.40 -11.95 33.46
CA VAL A 122 -10.25 -13.01 32.92
C VAL A 122 -11.71 -12.56 33.10
N PRO A 123 -12.51 -12.38 32.03
CA PRO A 123 -13.92 -12.12 32.20
C PRO A 123 -14.53 -13.37 32.83
N ALA A 124 -14.94 -13.26 34.10
CA ALA A 124 -15.77 -14.27 34.73
C ALA A 124 -17.10 -14.29 33.99
N THR A 125 -17.20 -15.13 32.96
CA THR A 125 -18.45 -15.42 32.27
C THR A 125 -19.41 -15.96 33.30
N VAL A 126 -20.31 -15.12 33.80
CA VAL A 126 -21.49 -15.55 34.54
C VAL A 126 -22.38 -16.25 33.51
N LEU A 127 -22.17 -17.55 33.32
CA LEU A 127 -23.12 -18.41 32.66
C LEU A 127 -24.38 -18.42 33.52
N ARG A 128 -25.34 -17.57 33.18
CA ARG A 128 -26.68 -17.60 33.74
C ARG A 128 -27.38 -18.81 33.10
N PRO A 129 -27.76 -19.85 33.85
CA PRO A 129 -28.43 -21.00 33.26
C PRO A 129 -29.80 -20.54 32.73
N THR A 130 -29.98 -20.62 31.42
CA THR A 130 -31.27 -20.42 30.77
C THR A 130 -32.10 -21.69 31.00
N THR A 131 -33.11 -21.62 31.85
CA THR A 131 -34.14 -22.67 31.96
C THR A 131 -34.85 -22.81 30.62
N ALA A 132 -34.64 -23.95 29.94
CA ALA A 132 -35.34 -24.30 28.71
C ALA A 132 -36.82 -24.63 28.98
N PRO A 133 -37.75 -24.31 28.06
CA PRO A 133 -39.15 -24.72 28.18
C PRO A 133 -39.31 -26.22 27.91
N GLN A 134 -40.03 -26.90 28.80
CA GLN A 134 -40.32 -28.34 28.69
C GLN A 134 -41.44 -28.54 27.66
N HIS A 135 -41.13 -29.20 26.54
CA HIS A 135 -42.13 -29.73 25.61
C HIS A 135 -42.69 -31.05 26.16
N THR A 136 -43.89 -31.02 26.72
CA THR A 136 -44.64 -32.23 27.08
C THR A 136 -45.27 -32.82 25.82
N VAL A 137 -44.74 -33.94 25.35
CA VAL A 137 -45.38 -34.78 24.32
C VAL A 137 -46.42 -35.66 25.02
N ALA A 138 -47.70 -35.39 24.78
CA ALA A 138 -48.79 -36.23 25.23
C ALA A 138 -48.83 -37.51 24.39
N THR A 139 -48.40 -38.63 24.96
CA THR A 139 -48.66 -39.97 24.43
C THR A 139 -50.13 -40.31 24.64
N ALA A 140 -50.87 -40.38 23.55
CA ALA A 140 -52.20 -40.97 23.49
C ALA A 140 -52.09 -42.48 23.81
N ASP A 141 -52.72 -42.91 24.90
CA ASP A 141 -52.86 -44.32 25.25
C ASP A 141 -54.24 -44.78 24.77
N GLY A 142 -54.23 -45.69 23.79
CA GLY A 142 -55.42 -46.39 23.33
C GLY A 142 -55.69 -47.59 24.24
N ARG A 143 -56.88 -47.66 24.82
CA ARG A 143 -57.48 -48.92 25.27
C ARG A 143 -58.97 -48.96 25.00
N SER A 144 -59.36 -50.16 24.58
CA SER A 144 -60.66 -50.74 24.21
C SER A 144 -61.80 -50.48 25.18
#